data_AF-A0A060CMW4-F1
#
_entry.id   AF-A0A060CMW4-F1
#
_cell.length_a   1.000
_cell.length_b   1.000
_cell.length_c   1.000
_cell.angle_alpha   90.00
_cell.angle_beta   90.00
_cell.angle_gamma   90.00
#
_symmetry.space_group_name_H-M   'P 1'
#
loop_
_entity.id
_entity.type
_entity.pdbx_description
1 polymer ?
#
loop_
_entity_poly.entity_id
_entity_poly.type
_entity_poly.pdbx_seq_one_letter_code
_entity_poly.pdbx_strand_id
1 'polypeptide(L)'
;TPEYGYGDMTGTSMATPHVTGALALLMERFPYLDNAQVRDVLLTTATDIGAPGVDDIYGWGLINLKKAIEGPGLLRVDTDVVMNQRAGGIQTWEGNAWDDWTNDIGGPGRLTKSGVGWLRLSGDNGLCGRRRGAGSARTDRRQPFHRRPEGDRRRAHARRFDHRYRP
;
A
#
# COMPACT_ATOMS: atom_id res chain seq x y z
N THR A 1 -37.27 18.37 22.16
CA THR A 1 -36.20 17.35 22.20
C THR A 1 -35.67 17.20 20.80
N PRO A 2 -34.35 17.07 20.56
CA PRO A 2 -33.87 16.74 19.23
C PRO A 2 -34.39 15.36 18.82
N GLU A 3 -34.77 15.23 17.55
CA GLU A 3 -35.21 13.96 16.95
C GLU A 3 -33.98 13.23 16.38
N TYR A 4 -33.78 11.98 16.78
CA TYR A 4 -32.71 11.13 16.26
C TYR A 4 -33.27 10.26 15.14
N GLY A 5 -32.69 10.34 13.96
CA GLY A 5 -33.13 9.57 12.80
C GLY A 5 -32.07 9.48 11.71
N TYR A 6 -32.33 8.63 10.72
CA TYR A 6 -31.56 8.53 9.49
C TYR A 6 -32.38 9.11 8.35
N GLY A 7 -31.70 9.68 7.35
CA GLY A 7 -32.34 10.21 6.16
C GLY A 7 -31.36 10.31 5.01
N ASP A 8 -31.90 10.31 3.79
CA ASP A 8 -31.10 10.43 2.57
C ASP A 8 -30.84 11.90 2.25
N MET A 9 -29.59 12.22 1.90
CA MET A 9 -29.18 13.56 1.50
C MET A 9 -28.23 13.47 0.30
N THR A 10 -28.23 14.51 -0.53
CA THR A 10 -27.39 14.58 -1.74
C THR A 10 -26.66 15.91 -1.80
N GLY A 11 -25.42 15.90 -2.30
CA GLY A 11 -24.62 17.11 -2.52
C GLY A 11 -23.14 16.88 -2.26
N THR A 12 -22.31 17.88 -2.59
CA THR A 12 -20.86 17.83 -2.32
C THR A 12 -20.56 17.73 -0.82
N SER A 13 -21.43 18.30 0.03
CA SER A 13 -21.37 18.13 1.48
C SER A 13 -21.43 16.67 1.93
N MET A 14 -22.13 15.79 1.20
CA MET A 14 -22.19 14.35 1.48
C MET A 14 -21.00 13.60 0.88
N ALA A 15 -20.37 14.13 -0.17
CA ALA A 15 -19.11 13.60 -0.69
C ALA A 15 -17.92 13.89 0.24
N THR A 16 -17.85 15.09 0.82
CA THR A 16 -16.78 15.52 1.74
C THR A 16 -16.47 14.51 2.85
N PRO A 17 -17.43 14.00 3.65
CA PRO A 17 -17.14 13.02 4.71
C PRO A 17 -16.60 11.69 4.17
N HIS A 18 -16.95 11.29 2.94
CA HIS A 18 -16.36 10.11 2.32
C HIS A 18 -14.89 10.34 1.97
N VAL A 19 -14.55 11.52 1.44
CA VAL A 19 -13.15 11.89 1.12
C VAL A 19 -12.31 11.95 2.41
N THR A 20 -12.82 12.61 3.46
CA THR A 20 -12.09 12.74 4.73
C THR A 20 -11.94 11.41 5.45
N GLY A 21 -12.99 10.57 5.45
CA GLY A 21 -12.91 9.20 5.99
C GLY A 21 -11.92 8.34 5.23
N ALA A 22 -11.90 8.41 3.89
CA ALA A 22 -10.92 7.70 3.07
C ALA A 22 -9.49 8.14 3.38
N LEU A 23 -9.24 9.45 3.51
CA LEU A 23 -7.92 9.97 3.84
C LEU A 23 -7.46 9.50 5.22
N ALA A 24 -8.35 9.49 6.22
CA ALA A 24 -8.05 8.99 7.56
C ALA A 24 -7.62 7.51 7.56
N LEU A 25 -8.31 6.66 6.79
CA LEU A 25 -7.92 5.26 6.61
C LEU A 25 -6.55 5.11 5.95
N LEU A 26 -6.22 5.97 4.98
CA LEU A 26 -4.91 5.95 4.33
C LEU A 26 -3.80 6.46 5.25
N MET A 27 -4.06 7.44 6.10
CA MET A 27 -3.12 7.89 7.13
C MET A 27 -2.81 6.78 8.13
N GLU A 28 -3.81 5.98 8.51
CA GLU A 28 -3.62 4.80 9.36
C GLU A 28 -2.83 3.69 8.62
N ARG A 29 -3.15 3.44 7.35
CA ARG A 29 -2.47 2.43 6.52
C ARG A 29 -1.01 2.76 6.25
N PHE A 30 -0.68 4.06 6.10
CA PHE A 30 0.64 4.55 5.72
C PHE A 30 1.20 5.54 6.75
N PRO A 31 1.51 5.09 7.99
CA PRO A 31 1.91 5.98 9.10
C PRO A 31 3.27 6.67 8.89
N TYR A 32 4.00 6.29 7.83
CA TYR A 32 5.31 6.81 7.46
C TYR A 32 5.26 7.76 6.25
N LEU A 33 4.08 8.01 5.69
CA LEU A 33 3.87 9.01 4.65
C LEU A 33 3.35 10.31 5.28
N ASP A 34 3.75 11.45 4.72
CA ASP A 34 3.19 12.73 5.11
C ASP A 34 1.81 13.01 4.49
N ASN A 35 1.16 14.08 4.92
CA ASN A 35 -0.19 14.43 4.45
C ASN A 35 -0.27 14.65 2.93
N ALA A 36 0.78 15.21 2.31
CA ALA A 36 0.81 15.46 0.88
C ALA A 36 0.98 14.15 0.10
N GLN A 37 1.83 13.26 0.58
CA GLN A 37 2.04 11.92 0.03
C GLN A 37 0.77 11.07 0.13
N VAL A 38 0.08 11.08 1.28
CA VAL A 38 -1.18 10.35 1.47
C VAL A 38 -2.29 10.91 0.57
N ARG A 39 -2.36 12.24 0.42
CA ARG A 39 -3.26 12.87 -0.55
C ARG A 39 -2.96 12.39 -1.97
N ASP A 40 -1.69 12.35 -2.36
CA ASP A 40 -1.28 11.90 -3.69
C ASP A 40 -1.58 10.41 -3.92
N VAL A 41 -1.51 9.56 -2.89
CA VAL A 41 -2.01 8.17 -2.96
C VAL A 41 -3.50 8.17 -3.30
N LEU A 42 -4.32 8.94 -2.58
CA LEU A 42 -5.77 9.02 -2.83
C LEU A 42 -6.08 9.49 -4.26
N LEU A 43 -5.38 10.52 -4.75
CA LEU A 43 -5.60 11.09 -6.08
C LEU A 43 -5.15 10.13 -7.19
N THR A 44 -3.93 9.60 -7.10
CA THR A 44 -3.33 8.80 -8.18
C THR A 44 -3.92 7.39 -8.30
N THR A 45 -4.73 6.98 -7.33
CA THR A 45 -5.43 5.70 -7.34
C THR A 45 -6.92 5.82 -7.59
N ALA A 46 -7.45 7.04 -7.74
CA ALA A 46 -8.84 7.25 -8.13
C ALA A 46 -9.15 6.55 -9.47
N THR A 47 -10.41 6.15 -9.61
CA THR A 47 -10.95 5.58 -10.84
C THR A 47 -11.37 6.71 -11.74
N ASP A 48 -10.65 6.89 -12.85
CA ASP A 48 -10.98 7.88 -13.87
C ASP A 48 -12.42 7.65 -14.38
N ILE A 49 -13.23 8.70 -14.31
CA ILE A 49 -14.62 8.74 -14.75
C ILE A 49 -14.85 10.08 -15.43
N GLY A 50 -15.65 10.09 -16.51
CA GLY A 50 -15.83 11.29 -17.31
C GLY A 50 -14.83 11.36 -18.47
N ALA A 51 -14.17 12.50 -18.63
CA ALA A 51 -13.21 12.69 -19.71
C ALA A 51 -11.87 12.02 -19.32
N PRO A 52 -11.18 11.34 -20.25
CA PRO A 52 -9.92 10.68 -19.92
C PRO A 52 -8.90 11.63 -19.27
N GLY A 53 -8.36 11.24 -18.12
CA GLY A 53 -7.38 12.01 -17.36
C GLY A 53 -8.02 12.91 -16.29
N VAL A 54 -7.28 13.93 -15.87
CA VAL A 54 -7.78 14.88 -14.87
C VAL A 54 -8.66 15.91 -15.56
N ASP A 55 -9.90 16.07 -15.08
CA ASP A 55 -10.86 17.02 -15.65
C ASP A 55 -11.48 17.95 -14.59
N ASP A 56 -12.18 19.01 -15.04
CA ASP A 56 -12.72 20.05 -14.17
C ASP A 56 -13.99 19.62 -13.39
N ILE A 57 -14.60 18.49 -13.74
CA ILE A 57 -15.86 18.00 -13.17
C ILE A 57 -15.59 16.96 -12.09
N TYR A 58 -14.79 15.95 -12.42
CA TYR A 58 -14.47 14.81 -11.56
C TYR A 58 -13.05 14.87 -10.98
N GLY A 59 -12.21 15.82 -11.43
CA GLY A 59 -10.84 15.91 -10.97
C GLY A 59 -10.08 14.65 -11.35
N TRP A 60 -9.60 13.91 -10.35
CA TRP A 60 -8.92 12.64 -10.54
C TRP A 60 -9.87 11.44 -10.70
N GLY A 61 -11.18 11.67 -10.54
CA GLY A 61 -12.20 10.64 -10.64
C GLY A 61 -12.74 10.16 -9.29
N LEU A 62 -13.35 8.98 -9.30
CA LEU A 62 -14.01 8.38 -8.14
C LEU A 62 -13.00 7.76 -7.17
N ILE A 63 -13.12 8.04 -5.87
CA ILE A 63 -12.29 7.42 -4.83
C ILE A 63 -12.28 5.90 -4.97
N ASN A 64 -11.09 5.31 -4.93
CA ASN A 64 -10.90 3.87 -4.96
C ASN A 64 -9.99 3.43 -3.81
N LEU A 65 -10.57 3.25 -2.63
CA LEU A 65 -9.83 2.81 -1.44
C LEU A 65 -9.17 1.45 -1.62
N LYS A 66 -9.81 0.54 -2.37
CA LYS A 66 -9.25 -0.78 -2.67
C LYS A 66 -7.92 -0.68 -3.42
N LYS A 67 -7.79 0.27 -4.35
CA LYS A 67 -6.53 0.54 -5.05
C LYS A 67 -5.57 1.37 -4.19
N ALA A 68 -6.09 2.33 -3.41
CA ALA A 68 -5.28 3.21 -2.58
C ALA A 68 -4.48 2.49 -1.48
N ILE A 69 -5.05 1.47 -0.84
CA ILE A 69 -4.36 0.70 0.22
C ILE A 69 -3.16 -0.12 -0.28
N GLU A 70 -3.05 -0.29 -1.61
CA GLU A 70 -1.97 -1.00 -2.29
C GLU A 70 -0.77 -0.09 -2.63
N GLY A 71 -0.83 1.20 -2.27
CA GLY A 71 0.22 2.19 -2.50
C GLY A 71 -0.17 3.24 -3.56
N PRO A 72 0.73 4.18 -3.91
CA PRO A 72 0.44 5.18 -4.94
C PRO A 72 0.29 4.54 -6.33
N GLY A 73 -0.46 5.18 -7.23
CA GLY A 73 -0.48 4.80 -8.66
C GLY A 73 0.55 5.58 -9.49
N LEU A 74 0.95 6.75 -9.02
CA LEU A 74 1.95 7.61 -9.67
C LEU A 74 2.74 8.36 -8.61
N LEU A 75 4.04 8.56 -8.84
CA LEU A 75 4.84 9.56 -8.12
C LEU A 75 4.89 10.84 -8.96
N ARG A 76 4.06 11.81 -8.60
CA ARG A 76 4.01 13.12 -9.27
C ARG A 76 5.20 14.00 -8.94
N VAL A 77 5.74 13.83 -7.73
CA VAL A 77 6.87 14.57 -7.16
C VAL A 77 7.80 13.62 -6.45
N ASP A 78 9.01 14.10 -6.14
CA ASP A 78 9.96 13.37 -5.30
C ASP A 78 9.30 12.97 -3.98
N THR A 79 9.37 11.69 -3.67
CA THR A 79 8.71 11.08 -2.52
C THR A 79 9.78 10.41 -1.67
N ASP A 80 9.94 10.91 -0.46
CA ASP A 80 10.85 10.33 0.52
C ASP A 80 10.07 9.47 1.51
N VAL A 81 10.45 8.20 1.62
CA VAL A 81 9.86 7.24 2.56
C VAL A 81 10.87 6.91 3.65
N VAL A 82 10.53 7.26 4.89
CA VAL A 82 11.32 6.90 6.08
C VAL A 82 10.68 5.69 6.76
N MET A 83 11.07 4.48 6.36
CA MET A 83 10.47 3.25 6.90
C MET A 83 11.13 2.85 8.22
N ASN A 84 10.65 3.44 9.31
CA ASN A 84 11.08 3.13 10.68
C ASN A 84 9.96 2.51 11.53
N GLN A 85 8.76 2.36 10.98
CA GLN A 85 7.58 1.87 11.69
C GLN A 85 6.95 0.69 10.93
N ARG A 86 6.22 -0.17 11.64
CA ARG A 86 5.42 -1.23 11.01
C ARG A 86 4.32 -0.61 10.16
N ALA A 87 4.18 -1.08 8.94
CA ALA A 87 3.02 -0.80 8.11
C ALA A 87 2.11 -2.03 8.05
N GLY A 88 0.81 -1.82 7.89
CA GLY A 88 -0.24 -2.83 8.03
C GLY A 88 -0.34 -3.90 6.94
N GLY A 89 0.69 -4.13 6.11
CA GLY A 89 0.64 -5.19 5.10
C GLY A 89 0.83 -6.62 5.67
N ILE A 90 1.02 -7.63 4.80
CA ILE A 90 1.44 -9.00 5.15
C ILE A 90 2.94 -9.10 5.46
N GLN A 91 3.34 -9.35 6.71
CA GLN A 91 4.76 -9.51 7.08
C GLN A 91 5.49 -10.59 6.25
N THR A 92 6.27 -10.18 5.25
CA THR A 92 7.03 -11.10 4.39
C THR A 92 8.49 -11.27 4.80
N TRP A 93 8.96 -10.56 5.83
CA TRP A 93 10.37 -10.54 6.24
C TRP A 93 10.57 -10.47 7.76
N GLU A 94 11.72 -10.97 8.22
CA GLU A 94 12.20 -10.84 9.59
C GLU A 94 12.62 -9.39 9.85
N GLY A 95 11.71 -8.60 10.41
CA GLY A 95 11.94 -7.19 10.70
C GLY A 95 10.73 -6.50 11.31
N ASN A 96 11.00 -5.43 12.06
CA ASN A 96 9.98 -4.65 12.77
C ASN A 96 9.42 -3.48 11.96
N ALA A 97 9.85 -3.27 10.71
CA ALA A 97 9.32 -2.21 9.85
C ALA A 97 9.41 -2.67 8.40
N TRP A 98 8.28 -2.81 7.73
CA TRP A 98 8.22 -3.30 6.36
C TRP A 98 6.88 -2.89 5.72
N ASP A 99 6.85 -2.73 4.39
CA ASP A 99 5.63 -2.59 3.58
C ASP A 99 5.86 -3.11 2.15
N ASP A 100 4.77 -3.40 1.44
CA ASP A 100 4.74 -3.82 0.04
C ASP A 100 3.69 -3.00 -0.72
N TRP A 101 4.14 -2.19 -1.69
CA TRP A 101 3.27 -1.49 -2.62
C TRP A 101 3.09 -2.35 -3.87
N THR A 102 1.86 -2.77 -4.11
CA THR A 102 1.54 -3.74 -5.17
C THR A 102 1.01 -3.08 -6.43
N ASN A 103 0.64 -1.80 -6.37
CA ASN A 103 0.29 -1.02 -7.55
C ASN A 103 1.46 -0.89 -8.53
N ASP A 104 1.12 -0.75 -9.81
CA ASP A 104 2.07 -0.31 -10.83
C ASP A 104 2.30 1.19 -10.67
N ILE A 105 3.52 1.58 -10.27
CA ILE A 105 3.85 2.98 -10.01
C ILE A 105 4.61 3.57 -11.19
N GLY A 106 4.03 4.60 -11.80
CA GLY A 106 4.68 5.43 -12.82
C GLY A 106 4.99 6.84 -12.34
N GLY A 107 5.33 7.71 -13.28
CA GLY A 107 5.44 9.14 -13.05
C GLY A 107 6.88 9.68 -13.01
N PRO A 108 7.01 11.02 -13.03
CA PRO A 108 8.31 11.69 -13.12
C PRO A 108 9.07 11.75 -11.79
N GLY A 109 8.39 11.57 -10.66
CA GLY A 109 8.98 11.69 -9.32
C GLY A 109 9.98 10.59 -9.00
N ARG A 110 11.01 10.93 -8.21
CA ARG A 110 11.94 9.96 -7.63
C ARG A 110 11.38 9.39 -6.33
N LEU A 111 11.64 8.12 -6.07
CA LEU A 111 11.42 7.50 -4.76
C LEU A 111 12.76 7.41 -4.02
N THR A 112 12.86 8.06 -2.86
CA THR A 112 13.95 7.82 -1.91
C THR A 112 13.42 6.98 -0.76
N LYS A 113 14.19 5.96 -0.35
CA LYS A 113 13.86 5.13 0.79
C LYS A 113 14.99 5.21 1.81
N SER A 114 14.66 5.60 3.04
CA SER A 114 15.57 5.66 4.18
C SER A 114 14.97 4.96 5.41
N GLY A 115 15.75 4.81 6.47
CA GLY A 115 15.34 4.05 7.66
C GLY A 115 15.61 2.55 7.54
N VAL A 116 15.50 1.85 8.67
CA VAL A 116 15.95 0.46 8.84
C VAL A 116 15.01 -0.59 8.22
N GLY A 117 13.77 -0.20 7.95
CA GLY A 117 12.74 -1.08 7.42
C GLY A 117 12.80 -1.29 5.91
N TRP A 118 12.00 -2.23 5.42
CA TRP A 118 11.95 -2.60 4.01
C TRP A 118 10.73 -1.97 3.30
N LEU A 119 10.93 -1.46 2.08
CA LEU A 119 9.83 -1.12 1.18
C LEU A 119 9.99 -1.95 -0.08
N ARG A 120 9.00 -2.80 -0.36
CA ARG A 120 8.92 -3.57 -1.60
C ARG A 120 7.98 -2.87 -2.57
N LEU A 121 8.34 -2.90 -3.85
CA LEU A 121 7.49 -2.47 -4.95
C LEU A 121 7.25 -3.71 -5.81
N SER A 122 6.05 -4.29 -5.71
CA SER A 122 5.71 -5.57 -6.34
C SER A 122 5.03 -5.44 -7.70
N GLY A 123 4.48 -4.28 -8.03
CA GLY A 123 3.94 -4.00 -9.36
C GLY A 123 4.99 -3.82 -10.46
N ASP A 124 4.52 -3.51 -11.67
CA ASP A 124 5.31 -3.18 -12.84
C ASP A 124 5.72 -1.70 -12.82
N ASN A 125 6.70 -1.40 -12.00
CA ASN A 125 7.10 -0.03 -11.67
C ASN A 125 8.00 0.62 -12.73
N GLY A 126 7.66 1.85 -13.12
CA GLY A 126 8.34 2.67 -14.12
C GLY A 126 8.80 4.02 -13.56
N LEU A 127 9.73 4.00 -12.61
CA LEU A 127 10.28 5.20 -11.98
C LEU A 127 11.40 5.83 -12.82
N CYS A 128 11.47 7.17 -12.83
CA CYS A 128 12.52 7.91 -13.53
C CYS A 128 13.92 7.47 -13.04
N GLY A 129 14.67 6.79 -13.92
CA GLY A 129 16.05 6.35 -13.68
C GLY A 129 16.30 4.83 -13.63
N ARG A 130 15.28 3.95 -13.57
CA ARG A 130 15.52 2.48 -13.63
C ARG A 130 14.26 1.70 -14.04
N ARG A 131 14.17 1.27 -15.30
CA ARG A 131 13.31 0.13 -15.68
C ARG A 131 13.97 -1.16 -15.17
N ARG A 132 13.46 -1.76 -14.08
CA ARG A 132 13.67 -3.19 -13.79
C ARG A 132 12.42 -3.74 -13.08
N GLY A 133 11.78 -4.72 -13.72
CA GLY A 133 10.69 -5.50 -13.12
C GLY A 133 11.09 -6.10 -11.77
N ALA A 134 10.11 -6.22 -10.89
CA ALA A 134 10.14 -6.92 -9.59
C ALA A 134 11.52 -6.90 -8.89
N GLY A 135 12.01 -5.71 -8.55
CA GLY A 135 13.31 -5.53 -7.92
C GLY A 135 13.21 -4.55 -6.76
N SER A 136 13.50 -5.03 -5.54
CA SER A 136 13.59 -4.23 -4.33
C SER A 136 14.37 -2.92 -4.55
N ALA A 137 13.72 -1.79 -4.22
CA ALA A 137 14.37 -0.49 -4.24
C ALA A 137 15.41 -0.45 -3.11
N ARG A 138 16.68 -0.71 -3.45
CA ARG A 138 17.83 -0.49 -2.57
C ARG A 138 18.41 0.89 -2.86
N THR A 139 18.24 1.81 -1.92
CA THR A 139 19.04 3.04 -1.84
C THR A 139 19.62 3.21 -0.44
N ASP A 140 20.55 2.33 -0.05
CA ASP A 140 21.76 2.73 0.68
C ASP A 140 22.78 1.58 0.66
N ARG A 141 24.04 1.90 0.42
CA ARG A 141 25.17 0.98 0.53
C ARG A 141 25.47 0.78 2.02
N ARG A 142 24.93 -0.28 2.62
CA ARG A 142 25.60 -1.11 3.65
C ARG A 142 24.71 -2.32 3.99
N GLN A 143 25.34 -3.50 3.96
CA GLN A 143 24.89 -4.83 4.43
C GLN A 143 24.35 -5.82 3.36
N PRO A 144 24.78 -7.10 3.39
CA PRO A 144 24.68 -8.06 2.29
C PRO A 144 23.37 -8.88 2.27
N PHE A 145 23.14 -9.52 1.12
CA PHE A 145 22.03 -10.43 0.82
C PHE A 145 21.95 -11.61 1.79
N HIS A 146 20.79 -11.82 2.42
CA HIS A 146 20.30 -13.17 2.71
C HIS A 146 19.16 -13.48 1.74
N ARG A 147 19.33 -14.50 0.89
CA ARG A 147 18.21 -15.12 0.17
C ARG A 147 17.38 -15.91 1.18
N ARG A 148 16.06 -15.96 0.99
CA ARG A 148 15.23 -17.03 1.61
C ARG A 148 15.84 -18.38 1.20
N PRO A 149 16.06 -19.33 2.13
CA PRO A 149 16.39 -20.69 1.74
C PRO A 149 15.16 -21.33 1.07
N GLU A 150 15.25 -21.54 -0.24
CA GLU A 150 14.41 -22.50 -0.94
C GLU A 150 14.79 -23.91 -0.49
N GLY A 151 13.82 -24.65 0.05
CA GLY A 151 13.89 -26.10 0.13
C GLY A 151 14.05 -26.68 1.53
N ASP A 152 12.94 -26.83 2.26
CA ASP A 152 12.69 -28.10 2.94
C ASP A 152 11.18 -28.42 2.99
N ARG A 153 10.63 -28.78 1.82
CA ARG A 153 9.33 -29.45 1.72
C ARG A 153 9.50 -30.96 1.90
N ARG A 154 10.12 -31.46 2.98
CA ARG A 154 10.01 -32.88 3.36
C ARG A 154 10.11 -33.08 4.88
N ARG A 155 8.98 -32.96 5.58
CA ARG A 155 8.67 -33.74 6.79
C ARG A 155 7.18 -33.66 7.10
N ALA A 156 6.38 -34.28 6.23
CA ALA A 156 5.08 -34.78 6.63
C ALA A 156 5.31 -35.93 7.60
N HIS A 157 5.29 -35.65 8.91
CA HIS A 157 5.20 -36.70 9.92
C HIS A 157 3.75 -37.19 9.96
N ALA A 158 3.47 -38.20 9.16
CA ALA A 158 2.41 -39.14 9.44
C ALA A 158 2.72 -39.80 10.80
N ARG A 159 1.90 -39.52 11.81
CA ARG A 159 1.74 -40.42 12.96
C ARG A 159 0.31 -40.93 12.94
N ARG A 160 0.12 -42.05 12.22
CA ARG A 160 -0.87 -43.06 12.58
C ARG A 160 -0.49 -43.56 13.98
N PHE A 161 -1.41 -43.52 14.93
CA PHE A 161 -1.44 -44.54 15.98
C PHE A 161 -2.89 -44.97 16.19
N ASP A 162 -3.08 -46.25 15.90
CA ASP A 162 -4.28 -47.04 15.98
C ASP A 162 -4.56 -47.46 17.44
N HIS A 163 -5.82 -47.76 17.70
CA HIS A 163 -6.49 -48.28 18.88
C HIS A 163 -5.64 -49.02 19.93
N ARG A 164 -6.00 -48.79 21.21
CA ARG A 164 -6.46 -49.89 22.07
C ARG A 164 -7.23 -49.41 23.31
N TYR A 165 -8.48 -49.88 23.38
CA TYR A 165 -9.41 -49.86 24.50
C TYR A 165 -9.30 -51.22 25.21
N ARG A 166 -9.30 -51.24 26.56
CA ARG A 166 -9.78 -52.30 27.49
C ARG A 166 -8.98 -52.35 28.81
N PRO A 167 -9.52 -52.95 29.88
CA PRO A 167 -10.93 -53.20 30.22
C PRO A 167 -11.48 -52.22 31.26
#